data_AF-W4RXJ4-F1
#
_entry.id   AF-W4RXJ4-F1
#
_cell.length_a   1.000
_cell.length_b   1.000
_cell.length_c   1.000
_cell.angle_alpha   90.00
_cell.angle_beta   90.00
_cell.angle_gamma   90.00
#
_symmetry.space_group_name_H-M   'P 1'
#
loop_
_entity.id
_entity.type
_entity.pdbx_description
1 polymer ?
#
loop_
_entity_poly.entity_id
_entity_poly.type
_entity_poly.pdbx_seq_one_letter_code
_entity_poly.pdbx_strand_id
1 'polypeptide(L)' 'MNDIIKSYAKRLKLSWIKENFDEVEAASNQEYLLELFEAEIQQREERRMNLLLTQATLQK' A
#
# COMPACT_ATOMS: atom_id res chain seq x y z
N MET A 1 7.45 -4.47 18.58
CA MET A 1 6.66 -5.14 17.52
C MET A 1 6.48 -4.23 16.30
N ASN A 2 6.05 -2.99 16.48
CA ASN A 2 5.90 -2.01 15.38
C ASN A 2 7.18 -1.68 14.60
N ASP A 3 8.35 -1.65 15.24
CA ASP A 3 9.60 -1.36 14.52
C ASP A 3 10.00 -2.47 13.54
N ILE A 4 9.64 -3.72 13.85
CA ILE A 4 9.91 -4.87 12.99
C ILE A 4 9.07 -4.76 11.72
N ILE A 5 7.78 -4.49 11.87
CA ILE A 5 6.84 -4.29 10.76
C ILE A 5 7.28 -3.10 9.88
N LYS A 6 7.63 -1.96 10.49
CA LYS A 6 8.16 -0.79 9.76
C LYS A 6 9.47 -1.09 9.03
N SER A 7 10.35 -1.91 9.61
CA SER A 7 11.61 -2.31 8.97
C SER A 7 11.38 -3.21 7.75
N TYR A 8 10.45 -4.17 7.86
CA TYR A 8 10.10 -5.07 6.75
C TYR A 8 9.34 -4.32 5.66
N ALA A 9 8.40 -3.46 6.02
CA ALA A 9 7.70 -2.58 5.08
C ALA A 9 8.69 -1.70 4.30
N LYS A 10 9.68 -1.12 4.98
CA LYS A 10 10.75 -0.33 4.34
C LYS A 10 11.61 -1.19 3.39
N ARG A 11 11.99 -2.41 3.78
CA ARG A 11 12.77 -3.33 2.94
C ARG A 11 12.02 -3.76 1.68
N LEU A 12 10.71 -3.99 1.80
CA LEU A 12 9.85 -4.39 0.71
C LEU A 12 9.35 -3.19 -0.14
N LYS A 13 9.78 -1.96 0.19
CA LYS A 13 9.32 -0.71 -0.43
C LYS A 13 7.80 -0.53 -0.37
N LEU A 14 7.16 -1.01 0.70
CA LEU A 14 5.72 -0.90 0.92
C LEU A 14 5.46 0.45 1.59
N SER A 15 5.02 1.41 0.79
CA SER A 15 4.86 2.79 1.23
C SER A 15 3.58 2.98 2.02
N TRP A 16 2.50 2.30 1.62
CA TRP A 16 1.19 2.42 2.24
C TRP A 16 1.12 1.66 3.57
N ILE A 17 1.60 0.42 3.56
CA ILE A 17 1.61 -0.46 4.75
C ILE A 17 2.44 0.17 5.88
N LYS A 18 3.53 0.89 5.58
CA LYS A 18 4.36 1.53 6.61
C LYS A 18 3.56 2.53 7.47
N GLU A 19 2.56 3.19 6.89
CA GLU A 19 1.81 4.28 7.51
C GLU A 19 0.41 3.85 7.98
N ASN A 20 -0.19 2.85 7.34
CA ASN A 20 -1.58 2.44 7.56
C ASN A 20 -1.70 1.00 8.07
N PHE A 21 -0.60 0.36 8.51
CA PHE A 21 -0.69 -1.01 9.04
C PHE A 21 -1.59 -1.10 10.27
N ASP A 22 -1.65 -0.04 11.09
CA ASP A 22 -2.49 0.01 12.28
C ASP A 22 -4.01 0.15 11.96
N GLU A 23 -4.39 0.43 10.71
CA GLU A 23 -5.79 0.65 10.29
C GLU A 23 -6.49 -0.64 9.82
N VAL A 24 -5.75 -1.73 9.62
CA VAL A 24 -6.29 -2.99 9.12
C VAL A 24 -6.68 -3.89 10.30
N GLU A 25 -7.97 -4.15 10.47
CA GLU A 25 -8.47 -5.11 11.47
C GLU A 25 -8.88 -6.42 10.78
N ALA A 26 -8.17 -7.50 11.08
CA ALA A 26 -8.50 -8.81 10.55
C ALA A 26 -8.59 -9.87 11.66
N ALA A 27 -9.43 -10.88 11.43
CA ALA A 27 -9.69 -11.95 12.39
C ALA A 27 -8.50 -12.92 12.55
N SER A 28 -7.59 -12.95 11.56
CA SER A 28 -6.41 -13.80 11.56
C SER A 28 -5.18 -13.06 11.00
N ASN A 29 -3.99 -13.49 11.43
CA ASN A 29 -2.73 -12.94 10.91
C ASN A 29 -2.59 -13.11 9.38
N GLN A 30 -3.21 -14.14 8.80
CA GLN A 30 -3.17 -14.38 7.36
C GLN A 30 -4.06 -13.39 6.61
N GLU A 31 -5.30 -13.18 7.06
CA GLU A 31 -6.19 -12.17 6.50
C GLU A 31 -5.60 -10.77 6.65
N TYR A 32 -5.01 -10.47 7.81
CA TYR A 32 -4.34 -9.19 8.06
C TYR A 32 -3.27 -8.90 7.01
N LEU A 33 -2.42 -9.89 6.70
CA LEU A 33 -1.40 -9.73 5.67
C LEU A 33 -2.02 -9.59 4.27
N LEU A 34 -3.06 -10.37 3.96
CA LEU A 34 -3.74 -10.30 2.65
C LEU A 34 -4.36 -8.91 2.42
N GLU A 35 -5.11 -8.38 3.39
CA GLU A 35 -5.74 -7.06 3.30
C GLU A 35 -4.68 -5.95 3.17
N LEU A 36 -3.59 -6.04 3.94
CA LEU A 36 -2.47 -5.09 3.81
C LEU A 36 -1.88 -5.08 2.40
N PHE A 37 -1.63 -6.26 1.83
CA PHE A 37 -1.07 -6.38 0.49
C PHE A 37 -2.06 -5.92 -0.58
N GLU A 38 -3.34 -6.23 -0.43
CA GLU A 38 -4.40 -5.80 -1.36
C GLU A 38 -4.50 -4.28 -1.42
N ALA A 39 -4.53 -3.62 -0.26
CA ALA A 39 -4.57 -2.16 -0.18
C ALA A 39 -3.31 -1.49 -0.75
N GLU A 40 -2.11 -2.04 -0.53
CA GLU A 40 -0.89 -1.53 -1.16
C GLU A 40 -0.93 -1.67 -2.69
N ILE A 41 -1.43 -2.80 -3.21
CA ILE A 41 -1.57 -3.01 -4.66
C ILE A 41 -2.57 -2.01 -5.24
N GLN A 42 -3.73 -1.85 -4.61
CA GLN A 42 -4.76 -0.91 -5.04
C GLN A 42 -4.21 0.52 -5.09
N GLN A 43 -3.48 0.96 -4.07
CA GLN A 43 -2.89 2.30 -4.05
C GLN A 43 -1.81 2.50 -5.12
N ARG A 44 -1.06 1.45 -5.46
CA ARG A 44 -0.09 1.48 -6.56
C ARG A 44 -0.76 1.57 -7.92
N GLU A 45 -1.83 0.80 -8.13
CA GLU A 45 -2.60 0.83 -9.36
C GLU A 45 -3.32 2.18 -9.53
N GLU A 46 -3.89 2.74 -8.46
CA GLU A 46 -4.44 4.10 -8.46
C GLU A 46 -3.38 5.15 -8.81
N ARG A 47 -2.18 5.07 -8.21
CA ARG A 47 -1.07 5.97 -8.59
C ARG A 47 -0.69 5.83 -10.05
N ARG A 48 -0.62 4.62 -10.60
CA ARG A 48 -0.33 4.39 -12.03
C ARG A 48 -1.43 4.94 -12.92
N MET A 49 -2.70 4.71 -12.56
CA MET A 49 -3.86 5.19 -13.30
C MET A 49 -3.92 6.72 -13.28
N ASN A 50 -3.70 7.34 -12.12
CA ASN A 50 -3.63 8.79 -11.97
C ASN A 50 -2.46 9.38 -12.77
N LEU A 51 -1.29 8.74 -12.79
CA LEU A 51 -0.17 9.16 -13.63
C LEU A 51 -0.52 9.09 -15.13
N LEU A 52 -1.14 7.99 -15.57
CA LEU A 52 -1.59 7.81 -16.95
C LEU A 52 -2.64 8.86 -17.33
N LEU A 53 -3.62 9.10 -16.47
CA LEU A 53 -4.65 10.11 -16.67
C LEU A 53 -4.05 11.52 -16.69
N THR A 54 -3.14 11.83 -15.76
CA THR A 54 -2.42 13.10 -15.69
C THR A 54 -1.61 13.32 -16.96
N GLN A 55 -0.88 12.32 -17.45
CA GLN A 55 -0.13 12.40 -18.70
C GLN A 55 -1.05 12.60 -19.93
N ALA A 56 -2.21 11.94 -19.96
CA ALA A 56 -3.18 12.09 -21.04
C ALA A 56 -3.87 13.48 -21.01
N THR A 57 -4.10 14.04 -19.81
CA THR A 57 -4.81 15.32 -19.63
C THR A 57 -3.89 16.54 -19.67
N LEU A 58 -2.59 16.39 -19.39
CA LEU A 58 -1.56 17.43 -19.54
C LEU A 58 -1.10 17.64 -20.99
N GLN A 59 -1.65 16.92 -21.96
CA GLN A 59 -1.57 17.31 -23.36
C GLN A 59 -2.55 18.47 -23.63
N LYS A 60 -2.19 19.68 -23.17
CA LYS A 60 -2.76 20.94 -23.63
C LYS A 60 -1.68 22.01 -23.70
#